data_AF-A0A355SBL2-F1
#
_entry.id   AF-A0A355SBL2-F1
#
_cell.length_a   1.000
_cell.length_b   1.000
_cell.length_c   1.000
_cell.angle_alpha   90.00
_cell.angle_beta   90.00
_cell.angle_gamma   90.00
#
_symmetry.space_group_name_H-M   'P 1'
#
loop_
_entity.id
_entity.type
_entity.pdbx_description
1 polymer ?
#
loop_
_entity_poly.entity_id
_entity_poly.type
_entity_poly.pdbx_seq_one_letter_code
_entity_poly.pdbx_strand_id
1 'polypeptide(L)'
;IKANNAYEALLVDKNNEITEGSKSNVFFLKANKIFTTPVETVLPGITREYVIDICKSLKLDLSESALRVCDIMEMDGLFLTGTSPQVLPISRVNNTSFGSAKSEIIKNIRIHYERIVNEYISSF
;
A
#
# COMPACT_ATOMS: atom_id res chain seq x y z
N ILE A 1 -9.75 4.70 -14.94
CA ILE A 1 -8.63 5.61 -14.54
C ILE A 1 -8.82 7.00 -15.15
N LYS A 2 -8.51 7.24 -16.44
CA LYS A 2 -8.63 8.57 -17.07
C LYS A 2 -10.03 9.18 -17.03
N ALA A 3 -11.08 8.41 -17.33
CA ALA A 3 -12.46 8.89 -17.32
C ALA A 3 -12.94 9.39 -15.93
N ASN A 4 -12.36 8.85 -14.85
CA ASN A 4 -12.69 9.22 -13.48
C ASN A 4 -11.68 10.22 -12.88
N ASN A 5 -10.75 10.73 -13.69
CA ASN A 5 -9.63 11.58 -13.26
C ASN A 5 -8.89 11.00 -12.03
N ALA A 6 -8.67 9.68 -12.04
CA ALA A 6 -8.00 8.95 -10.97
C ALA A 6 -6.54 8.65 -11.36
N TYR A 7 -5.65 8.58 -10.37
CA TYR A 7 -4.25 8.19 -10.58
C TYR A 7 -4.10 6.69 -10.86
N GLU A 8 -4.83 5.86 -10.12
CA GLU A 8 -4.76 4.40 -10.18
C GLU A 8 -6.16 3.79 -10.09
N ALA A 9 -6.32 2.54 -10.53
CA ALA A 9 -7.49 1.70 -10.24
C ALA A 9 -7.12 0.62 -9.22
N LEU A 10 -7.94 0.45 -8.19
CA LEU A 10 -7.92 -0.76 -7.36
C LEU A 10 -8.71 -1.85 -8.08
N LEU A 11 -8.08 -2.99 -8.25
CA LEU A 11 -8.66 -4.19 -8.85
C LEU A 11 -9.34 -5.02 -7.77
N VAL A 12 -10.40 -5.70 -8.18
CA VAL A 12 -11.23 -6.54 -7.30
C VAL A 12 -11.48 -7.87 -7.99
N ASP A 13 -11.54 -8.93 -7.20
CA ASP A 13 -11.83 -10.27 -7.69
C ASP A 13 -13.34 -10.53 -7.79
N LYS A 14 -13.71 -11.76 -8.17
CA LYS A 14 -15.11 -12.19 -8.27
C LYS A 14 -15.86 -12.24 -6.92
N ASN A 15 -15.14 -12.22 -5.81
CA ASN A 15 -15.68 -12.24 -4.45
C ASN A 15 -15.79 -10.82 -3.84
N ASN A 16 -15.47 -9.78 -4.62
CA ASN A 16 -15.35 -8.38 -4.18
C ASN A 16 -14.24 -8.16 -3.15
N GLU A 17 -13.19 -8.98 -3.21
CA GLU A 17 -11.96 -8.77 -2.46
C GLU A 17 -11.00 -7.94 -3.28
N ILE A 18 -10.34 -6.97 -2.64
CA ILE A 18 -9.38 -6.09 -3.28
C ILE A 18 -8.08 -6.87 -3.48
N THR A 19 -7.59 -6.89 -4.71
CA THR A 19 -6.34 -7.59 -5.04
C THR A 19 -5.18 -6.61 -4.99
N GLU A 20 -5.04 -5.79 -6.02
CA GLU A 20 -3.93 -4.86 -6.20
C GLU A 20 -4.36 -3.63 -7.03
N GLY A 21 -3.44 -2.70 -7.28
CA GLY A 21 -3.62 -1.64 -8.25
C GLY A 21 -3.37 -2.13 -9.69
N SER A 22 -3.65 -1.31 -10.72
CA SER A 22 -3.41 -1.74 -12.10
C SER A 22 -1.92 -2.00 -12.41
N LYS A 23 -1.01 -1.34 -11.69
CA LYS A 23 0.46 -1.49 -11.82
C LYS A 23 1.19 -1.36 -10.48
N SER A 24 0.51 -1.67 -9.38
CA SER A 24 1.00 -1.45 -8.02
C SER A 24 0.37 -2.46 -7.07
N ASN A 25 1.01 -2.78 -5.95
CA ASN A 25 0.31 -3.44 -4.84
C ASN A 25 -0.33 -2.39 -3.92
N VAL A 26 -1.25 -2.81 -3.07
CA VAL A 26 -1.96 -1.93 -2.13
C VAL A 26 -1.79 -2.43 -0.70
N PHE A 27 -1.65 -1.47 0.21
CA PHE A 27 -1.61 -1.69 1.64
C PHE A 27 -2.64 -0.77 2.33
N PHE A 28 -3.16 -1.25 3.45
CA PHE A 28 -4.18 -0.58 4.25
C PHE A 28 -3.70 -0.46 5.70
N LEU A 29 -4.09 0.62 6.36
CA LEU A 29 -3.84 0.87 7.77
C LEU A 29 -5.18 0.95 8.49
N LYS A 30 -5.33 0.19 9.56
CA LYS A 30 -6.46 0.29 10.49
C LYS A 30 -6.00 -0.01 11.91
N ALA A 31 -6.29 0.88 12.85
CA ALA A 31 -5.94 0.74 14.27
C ALA A 31 -4.48 0.30 14.49
N ASN A 32 -3.54 0.98 13.82
CA ASN A 32 -2.09 0.68 13.84
C ASN A 32 -1.65 -0.66 13.23
N LYS A 33 -2.57 -1.42 12.63
CA LYS A 33 -2.28 -2.67 11.92
C LYS A 33 -2.26 -2.44 10.41
N ILE A 34 -1.28 -3.05 9.76
CA ILE A 34 -1.10 -3.04 8.31
C ILE A 34 -1.73 -4.29 7.70
N PHE A 35 -2.43 -4.11 6.59
CA PHE A 35 -3.02 -5.18 5.81
C PHE A 35 -2.55 -5.07 4.37
N THR A 36 -2.32 -6.22 3.73
CA THR A 36 -2.13 -6.31 2.27
C THR A 36 -2.64 -7.65 1.79
N THR A 37 -2.99 -7.76 0.51
CA THR A 37 -3.53 -8.99 -0.05
C THR A 37 -2.43 -10.08 -0.12
N PRO A 38 -2.76 -11.36 0.17
CA PRO A 38 -1.82 -12.47 0.05
C PRO A 38 -1.18 -12.57 -1.34
N VAL A 39 0.12 -12.85 -1.36
CA VAL A 39 0.95 -12.82 -2.58
C VAL A 39 0.47 -13.77 -3.67
N GLU A 40 -0.23 -14.85 -3.30
CA GLU A 40 -0.75 -15.87 -4.21
C GLU A 40 -1.81 -15.33 -5.18
N THR A 41 -2.36 -14.15 -4.89
CA THR A 41 -3.48 -13.55 -5.64
C THR A 41 -3.13 -12.21 -6.29
N VAL A 42 -1.88 -11.76 -6.16
CA VAL A 42 -1.39 -10.48 -6.66
C VAL A 42 0.00 -10.63 -7.27
N LEU A 43 0.51 -9.60 -7.94
CA LEU A 43 1.89 -9.63 -8.41
C LEU A 43 2.86 -9.60 -7.21
N PRO A 44 3.88 -10.49 -7.17
CA PRO A 44 4.93 -10.47 -6.14
C PRO A 44 5.89 -9.29 -6.37
N GLY A 45 5.43 -8.09 -6.04
CA GLY A 45 6.19 -6.87 -6.29
C GLY A 45 7.43 -6.74 -5.41
N ILE A 46 8.58 -6.42 -5.98
CA ILE A 46 9.83 -6.21 -5.24
C ILE A 46 9.69 -5.09 -4.20
N THR A 47 9.05 -3.96 -4.55
CA THR A 47 8.77 -2.89 -3.58
C THR A 47 7.86 -3.35 -2.44
N ARG A 48 6.89 -4.24 -2.71
CA ARG A 48 6.03 -4.84 -1.68
C ARG A 48 6.86 -5.68 -0.71
N GLU A 49 7.80 -6.48 -1.19
CA GLU A 49 8.69 -7.29 -0.35
C GLU A 49 9.51 -6.40 0.60
N TYR A 50 10.16 -5.35 0.07
CA TYR A 50 10.89 -4.39 0.91
C TYR A 50 9.98 -3.72 1.95
N VAL A 51 8.75 -3.35 1.58
CA VAL A 51 7.79 -2.75 2.52
C VAL A 51 7.36 -3.74 3.61
N ILE A 52 7.14 -5.01 3.29
CA ILE A 52 6.84 -6.05 4.28
C ILE A 52 8.01 -6.20 5.26
N ASP A 53 9.25 -6.24 4.76
CA ASP A 53 10.44 -6.37 5.60
C ASP A 53 10.68 -5.11 6.45
N ILE A 54 10.39 -3.92 5.93
CA ILE A 54 10.36 -2.68 6.71
C ILE A 54 9.34 -2.80 7.84
N CYS A 55 8.11 -3.26 7.56
CA CYS A 55 7.08 -3.44 8.58
C CYS A 55 7.53 -4.40 9.69
N LYS A 56 8.14 -5.54 9.33
CA LYS A 56 8.74 -6.48 10.29
C LYS A 56 9.84 -5.81 11.13
N SER A 57 10.74 -5.05 10.50
CA SER A 57 11.85 -4.36 11.19
C SER A 57 11.36 -3.31 12.19
N LEU A 58 10.26 -2.63 11.86
CA LEU A 58 9.58 -1.65 12.71
C LEU A 58 8.67 -2.29 13.75
N LYS A 59 8.56 -3.63 13.77
CA LYS A 59 7.66 -4.38 14.65
C LYS A 59 6.19 -3.96 14.51
N LEU A 60 5.79 -3.59 13.29
CA LEU A 60 4.39 -3.31 12.97
C LEU A 60 3.62 -4.63 12.85
N ASP A 61 2.39 -4.65 13.36
CA ASP A 61 1.47 -5.76 13.11
C ASP A 61 1.06 -5.71 11.64
N LEU A 62 1.50 -6.70 10.85
CA LEU A 62 1.20 -6.83 9.44
C LEU A 62 0.46 -8.16 9.21
N SER A 63 -0.67 -8.08 8.52
CA SER A 63 -1.47 -9.23 8.11
C SER A 63 -1.55 -9.29 6.60
N GLU A 64 -1.14 -10.42 6.02
CA GLU A 64 -1.45 -10.75 4.64
C GLU A 64 -2.87 -11.33 4.61
N SER A 65 -3.85 -10.48 4.31
CA SER A 65 -5.27 -10.83 4.36
C SER A 65 -6.03 -9.95 3.37
N ALA A 66 -6.83 -10.58 2.52
CA ALA A 66 -7.65 -9.86 1.56
C ALA A 66 -8.73 -9.04 2.29
N LEU A 67 -8.97 -7.82 1.84
CA LEU A 67 -10.04 -6.95 2.34
C LEU A 67 -11.15 -6.86 1.30
N ARG A 68 -12.40 -6.76 1.75
CA ARG A 68 -13.52 -6.50 0.84
C ARG A 68 -13.58 -5.02 0.49
N VAL A 69 -14.15 -4.71 -0.67
CA VAL A 69 -14.36 -3.31 -1.10
C VAL A 69 -15.14 -2.49 -0.07
N CYS A 70 -16.10 -3.11 0.63
CA CYS A 70 -16.87 -2.45 1.67
C CYS A 70 -16.03 -2.02 2.89
N ASP A 71 -14.91 -2.69 3.14
CA ASP A 71 -14.07 -2.44 4.31
C ASP A 71 -13.21 -1.17 4.16
N ILE A 72 -13.05 -0.66 2.92
CA ILE A 72 -12.24 0.53 2.61
C ILE A 72 -12.66 1.73 3.45
N MET A 73 -13.98 1.90 3.69
CA MET A 73 -14.51 3.05 4.44
C MET A 73 -14.09 3.06 5.91
N GLU A 74 -13.69 1.90 6.42
CA GLU A 74 -13.29 1.70 7.82
C GLU A 74 -11.76 1.75 8.01
N MET A 75 -11.00 2.08 6.95
CA MET A 75 -9.54 2.18 7.00
C MET A 75 -9.10 3.58 7.40
N ASP A 76 -8.07 3.68 8.22
CA ASP A 76 -7.46 4.95 8.63
C ASP A 76 -6.59 5.55 7.52
N GLY A 77 -6.03 4.68 6.66
CA GLY A 77 -5.21 5.10 5.54
C GLY A 77 -4.88 3.95 4.59
N LEU A 78 -4.40 4.32 3.41
CA LEU A 78 -3.98 3.40 2.37
C LEU A 78 -2.74 3.95 1.67
N PHE A 79 -1.92 3.06 1.13
CA PHE A 79 -0.82 3.43 0.27
C PHE A 79 -0.60 2.37 -0.81
N LEU A 80 -0.07 2.81 -1.95
CA LEU A 80 0.35 1.92 -3.04
C LEU A 80 1.85 1.68 -2.96
N THR A 81 2.28 0.54 -3.48
CA THR A 81 3.69 0.20 -3.65
C THR A 81 4.01 -0.17 -5.10
N GLY A 82 5.10 0.34 -5.64
CA GLY A 82 5.63 -0.05 -6.94
C GLY A 82 6.93 0.65 -7.28
N THR A 83 7.64 0.22 -8.32
CA THR A 83 8.97 0.74 -8.66
C THR A 83 8.97 2.26 -8.89
N SER A 84 8.04 2.75 -9.72
CA SER A 84 7.93 4.19 -10.02
C SER A 84 7.31 5.01 -8.89
N PRO A 85 6.14 4.63 -8.31
CA PRO A 85 5.53 5.42 -7.23
C PRO A 85 6.20 5.22 -5.86
N GLN A 86 7.12 4.26 -5.72
CA GLN A 86 7.70 3.83 -4.45
C GLN A 86 6.59 3.51 -3.43
N VAL A 87 6.59 4.11 -2.25
CA VAL A 87 5.51 4.06 -1.25
C VAL A 87 4.67 5.33 -1.40
N LEU A 88 3.50 5.22 -2.02
CA LEU A 88 2.63 6.36 -2.35
C LEU A 88 1.37 6.40 -1.47
N PRO A 89 1.27 7.33 -0.51
CA PRO A 89 0.06 7.48 0.30
C PRO A 89 -1.14 7.91 -0.55
N ILE A 90 -2.30 7.31 -0.32
CA ILE A 90 -3.53 7.60 -1.06
C ILE A 90 -4.43 8.53 -0.26
N SER A 91 -4.76 9.68 -0.85
CA SER A 91 -5.62 10.69 -0.21
C SER A 91 -7.11 10.44 -0.40
N ARG A 92 -7.51 9.68 -1.41
CA ARG A 92 -8.93 9.41 -1.72
C ARG A 92 -9.12 8.14 -2.53
N VAL A 93 -10.15 7.37 -2.19
CA VAL A 93 -10.70 6.28 -3.01
C VAL A 93 -12.18 6.56 -3.25
N ASN A 94 -12.58 6.72 -4.51
CA ASN A 94 -13.92 7.17 -4.89
C ASN A 94 -14.34 8.43 -4.10
N ASN A 95 -15.37 8.31 -3.24
CA ASN A 95 -15.90 9.41 -2.44
C ASN A 95 -15.32 9.46 -1.00
N THR A 96 -14.45 8.53 -0.64
CA THR A 96 -13.86 8.42 0.71
C THR A 96 -12.46 9.02 0.73
N SER A 97 -12.24 9.99 1.63
CA SER A 97 -10.95 10.66 1.79
C SER A 97 -10.19 10.11 2.99
N PHE A 98 -8.87 10.08 2.90
CA PHE A 98 -7.99 9.48 3.89
C PHE A 98 -6.87 10.44 4.30
N GLY A 99 -6.51 10.38 5.59
CA GLY A 99 -5.36 11.07 6.15
C GLY A 99 -4.03 10.37 5.90
N SER A 100 -3.91 9.53 4.86
CA SER A 100 -2.78 8.60 4.68
C SER A 100 -1.41 9.28 4.72
N ALA A 101 -1.27 10.45 4.10
CA ALA A 101 -0.01 11.21 4.10
C ALA A 101 0.34 11.82 5.46
N LYS A 102 -0.62 11.94 6.38
CA LYS A 102 -0.45 12.43 7.76
C LYS A 102 -0.23 11.29 8.76
N SER A 103 -0.42 10.03 8.35
CA SER A 103 -0.17 8.87 9.21
C SER A 103 1.33 8.71 9.44
N GLU A 104 1.74 8.74 10.72
CA GLU A 104 3.15 8.56 11.07
C GLU A 104 3.65 7.15 10.72
N ILE A 105 2.78 6.13 10.76
CA ILE A 105 3.14 4.76 10.35
C ILE A 105 3.47 4.72 8.85
N ILE A 106 2.60 5.27 8.00
CA ILE A 106 2.82 5.29 6.54
C ILE A 106 4.05 6.14 6.20
N LYS A 107 4.21 7.28 6.87
CA LYS A 107 5.37 8.15 6.72
C LYS A 107 6.68 7.45 7.11
N ASN A 108 6.71 6.72 8.21
CA ASN A 108 7.88 5.95 8.63
C ASN A 108 8.23 4.85 7.63
N ILE A 109 7.24 4.09 7.13
CA ILE A 109 7.48 3.09 6.08
C ILE A 109 8.12 3.73 4.85
N ARG A 110 7.57 4.88 4.40
CA ARG A 110 8.10 5.61 3.25
C ARG A 110 9.54 6.08 3.47
N ILE A 111 9.85 6.69 4.63
CA ILE A 111 11.20 7.16 4.96
C ILE A 111 12.21 6.00 4.98
N HIS A 112 11.83 4.86 5.53
CA HIS A 112 12.69 3.68 5.56
C HIS A 112 12.96 3.14 4.15
N TYR A 113 11.94 3.10 3.28
CA TYR A 113 12.10 2.67 1.90
C TYR A 113 13.00 3.64 1.11
N GLU A 114 12.77 4.95 1.24
CA GLU A 114 13.61 5.98 0.61
C GLU A 114 15.07 5.85 1.03
N ARG A 115 15.34 5.52 2.30
CA ARG A 115 16.70 5.26 2.78
C ARG A 115 17.35 4.06 2.10
N ILE A 116 16.63 2.94 1.96
CA ILE A 116 17.14 1.74 1.26
C ILE A 116 17.50 2.08 -0.20
N VAL A 117 16.63 2.82 -0.89
CA VAL A 117 16.89 3.25 -2.27
C VAL A 117 18.13 4.14 -2.36
N ASN A 118 18.28 5.10 -1.44
CA ASN A 118 19.43 6.00 -1.42
C ASN A 118 20.75 5.28 -1.09
N GLU A 119 20.72 4.32 -0.15
CA GLU A 119 21.86 3.48 0.19
C GLU A 119 22.29 2.62 -1.01
N TYR A 120 21.34 2.05 -1.75
CA TYR A 120 21.60 1.31 -2.98
C TYR A 120 22.23 2.20 -4.06
N ILE A 121 21.68 3.39 -4.31
CA ILE A 121 22.21 4.33 -5.32
C ILE A 121 23.63 4.80 -4.95
N SER A 122 23.87 5.06 -3.66
CA SER A 122 25.18 5.54 -3.18
C SER A 122 26.27 4.46 -3.15
N SER A 123 25.90 3.20 -3.40
CA SER A 123 26.83 2.07 -3.47
C SER A 123 27.49 1.87 -4.84
N PHE A 124 27.14 2.71 -5.82
CA PHE A 124 27.74 2.82 -7.15
C PHE A 124 28.67 4.02 -7.25
#